data_AF-A0A356NDG0-F1
#
_entry.id   AF-A0A356NDG0-F1
#
_cell.length_a   1.000
_cell.length_b   1.000
_cell.length_c   1.000
_cell.angle_alpha   90.00
_cell.angle_beta   90.00
_cell.angle_gamma   90.00
#
_symmetry.space_group_name_H-M   'P 1'
#
loop_
_entity.id
_entity.type
_entity.pdbx_description
1 polymer ?
#
loop_
_entity_poly.entity_id
_entity_poly.type
_entity_poly.pdbx_seq_one_letter_code
_entity_poly.pdbx_strand_id
1 'polypeptide(L)'
;QGPLRGLTVDAGRDGGVRGYVEAPDLELALAPGGGFDLARAVGRGHLQITRDEGSGDPRQSTVELVSGGIGDDLAAYLFHSEQTPSAVFVGERITRKGIRCSGGVLAQVLPRAASEPALVELLERECAAVEGFSRQLEAHRGNMAALLQSLFGALDPQPLAAPQPVGFHCRCTVSRCRGALQLLGIQELEEMIAQDGGAEMTCHFCAEVYRFSGADLREVIRGLSARTVKPQ
;
A
#
# COMPACT_ATOMS: atom_id res chain seq x y z
N GLN A 1 8.72 14.64 0.36
CA GLN A 1 8.91 16.11 0.46
C GLN A 1 7.82 16.87 -0.32
N GLY A 2 6.99 16.21 -1.13
CA GLY A 2 5.83 16.82 -1.74
C GLY A 2 4.65 17.01 -0.78
N PRO A 3 3.60 17.71 -1.23
CA PRO A 3 2.46 18.11 -0.42
C PRO A 3 1.61 16.93 0.08
N LEU A 4 1.72 15.73 -0.51
CA LEU A 4 1.05 14.52 -0.02
C LEU A 4 1.60 14.05 1.33
N ARG A 5 2.83 14.48 1.69
CA ARG A 5 3.59 14.19 2.92
C ARG A 5 3.92 12.71 3.18
N GLY A 6 3.17 11.78 2.63
CA GLY A 6 3.44 10.35 2.72
C GLY A 6 2.27 9.51 2.21
N LEU A 7 2.58 8.28 1.82
CA LEU A 7 1.62 7.23 1.49
C LEU A 7 2.13 5.95 2.15
N THR A 8 1.25 5.25 2.86
CA THR A 8 1.54 3.94 3.45
C THR A 8 0.55 2.91 2.94
N VAL A 9 1.04 1.74 2.55
CA VAL A 9 0.21 0.60 2.11
C VAL A 9 0.72 -0.68 2.77
N ASP A 10 -0.20 -1.44 3.36
CA ASP A 10 0.00 -2.82 3.79
C ASP A 10 -0.77 -3.76 2.86
N ALA A 11 -0.14 -4.83 2.41
CA ALA A 11 -0.78 -5.88 1.61
C ALA A 11 -0.47 -7.27 2.19
N GLY A 12 -1.50 -8.06 2.43
CA GLY A 12 -1.41 -9.44 2.93
C GLY A 12 -1.43 -10.49 1.82
N ARG A 13 -0.91 -11.69 2.12
CA ARG A 13 -0.97 -12.86 1.21
C ARG A 13 -2.40 -13.34 0.96
N ASP A 14 -3.35 -12.95 1.81
CA ASP A 14 -4.78 -13.26 1.73
C ASP A 14 -5.56 -12.30 0.81
N GLY A 15 -4.90 -11.30 0.23
CA GLY A 15 -5.52 -10.30 -0.65
C GLY A 15 -6.11 -9.12 0.11
N GLY A 16 -5.97 -9.08 1.43
CA GLY A 16 -6.32 -7.92 2.24
C GLY A 16 -5.32 -6.80 2.03
N VAL A 17 -5.81 -5.62 1.63
CA VAL A 17 -4.99 -4.42 1.42
C VAL A 17 -5.55 -3.28 2.26
N ARG A 18 -4.68 -2.42 2.77
CA ARG A 18 -5.07 -1.16 3.42
C ARG A 18 -4.00 -0.12 3.19
N GLY A 19 -4.39 1.14 3.13
CA GLY A 19 -3.43 2.22 2.99
C GLY A 19 -4.06 3.56 3.30
N TYR A 20 -3.21 4.55 3.54
CA TYR A 20 -3.61 5.92 3.79
C TYR A 20 -2.56 6.87 3.24
N VAL A 21 -2.97 8.13 3.08
CA VAL A 21 -2.10 9.26 2.76
C VAL A 21 -2.11 10.23 3.93
N GLU A 22 -1.01 10.95 4.10
CA GLU A 22 -0.87 11.92 5.20
C GLU A 22 -1.69 13.20 4.98
N ALA A 23 -1.97 13.55 3.72
CA ALA A 23 -2.78 14.72 3.34
C ALA A 23 -3.96 14.29 2.44
N PRO A 24 -5.04 13.72 2.99
CA PRO A 24 -6.19 13.22 2.21
C PRO A 24 -7.00 14.34 1.53
N ASP A 25 -6.98 15.54 2.11
CA ASP A 25 -7.69 16.73 1.57
C ASP A 25 -6.82 17.52 0.57
N LEU A 26 -5.71 16.96 0.10
CA LEU A 26 -4.82 17.63 -0.84
C LEU A 26 -5.51 17.82 -2.20
N GLU A 27 -5.67 19.08 -2.60
CA GLU A 27 -6.08 19.45 -3.95
C GLU A 27 -4.88 19.87 -4.80
N LEU A 28 -4.78 19.30 -6.01
CA LEU A 28 -3.77 19.67 -7.00
C LEU A 28 -4.44 19.98 -8.33
N ALA A 29 -3.84 20.91 -9.07
CA ALA A 29 -4.20 21.12 -10.46
C ALA A 29 -3.91 19.83 -11.26
N LEU A 30 -4.82 19.49 -12.19
CA LEU A 30 -4.63 18.35 -13.08
C LEU A 30 -3.40 18.54 -13.97
N ALA A 31 -2.71 17.45 -14.26
CA ALA A 31 -1.63 17.41 -15.23
C ALA A 31 -2.14 17.77 -16.64
N PRO A 32 -1.27 18.26 -17.55
CA PRO A 32 -1.59 18.36 -18.96
C PRO A 32 -2.13 17.02 -19.49
N GLY A 33 -3.35 16.99 -20.01
CA GLY A 33 -4.05 15.75 -20.40
C GLY A 33 -5.12 15.26 -19.42
N GLY A 34 -5.32 15.92 -18.28
CA GLY A 34 -6.49 15.75 -17.41
C GLY A 34 -6.40 14.64 -16.35
N GLY A 35 -5.18 14.23 -15.97
CA GLY A 35 -4.92 13.24 -14.91
C GLY A 35 -4.40 13.86 -13.61
N PHE A 36 -4.33 13.06 -12.55
CA PHE A 36 -3.66 13.46 -11.30
C PHE A 36 -2.14 13.38 -11.46
N ASP A 37 -1.44 14.43 -11.02
CA ASP A 37 0.01 14.47 -11.01
C ASP A 37 0.55 13.93 -9.69
N LEU A 38 0.65 12.60 -9.60
CA LEU A 38 1.13 11.93 -8.38
C LEU A 38 2.60 12.26 -8.10
N ALA A 39 3.43 12.37 -9.14
CA ALA A 39 4.85 12.73 -9.00
C ALA A 39 5.00 14.09 -8.30
N ARG A 40 4.19 15.08 -8.68
CA ARG A 40 4.15 16.38 -7.98
C ARG A 40 3.62 16.26 -6.55
N ALA A 41 2.62 15.41 -6.31
CA ALA A 41 2.05 15.20 -4.98
C ALA A 41 3.07 14.58 -4.00
N VAL A 42 3.79 13.54 -4.44
CA VAL A 42 4.80 12.83 -3.65
C VAL A 42 6.08 13.66 -3.52
N GLY A 43 6.47 14.32 -4.62
CA GLY A 43 7.74 15.04 -4.74
C GLY A 43 8.94 14.12 -4.57
N ARG A 44 10.08 14.69 -4.16
CA ARG A 44 11.27 13.89 -3.83
C ARG A 44 11.09 13.16 -2.50
N GLY A 45 11.66 11.96 -2.41
CA GLY A 45 11.54 11.12 -1.23
C GLY A 45 12.18 9.76 -1.46
N HIS A 46 11.76 8.79 -0.65
CA HIS A 46 12.23 7.42 -0.70
C HIS A 46 11.02 6.49 -0.73
N LEU A 47 11.17 5.37 -1.44
CA LEU A 47 10.29 4.21 -1.32
C LEU A 47 10.92 3.25 -0.31
N GLN A 48 10.22 2.99 0.78
CA GLN A 48 10.60 2.00 1.78
C GLN A 48 9.66 0.80 1.68
N ILE A 49 10.24 -0.40 1.56
CA ILE A 49 9.49 -1.65 1.51
C ILE A 49 9.98 -2.54 2.66
N THR A 50 9.02 -3.01 3.46
CA THR A 50 9.24 -3.99 4.52
C THR A 50 8.50 -5.26 4.17
N ARG A 51 9.23 -6.39 4.06
CA ARG A 51 8.67 -7.72 3.83
C ARG A 51 8.76 -8.54 5.10
N ASP A 52 7.61 -9.03 5.55
CA ASP A 52 7.50 -9.99 6.63
C ASP A 52 7.08 -11.35 6.05
N GLU A 53 7.94 -12.36 6.18
CA GLU A 53 7.67 -13.71 5.71
C GLU A 53 7.03 -14.61 6.79
N GLY A 54 6.80 -14.09 7.99
CA GLY A 54 6.29 -14.84 9.14
C GLY A 54 7.35 -15.70 9.83
N SER A 55 8.60 -15.67 9.35
CA SER A 55 9.75 -16.33 9.96
C SER A 55 10.96 -15.39 9.95
N GLY A 56 11.61 -15.24 11.11
CA GLY A 56 12.74 -14.33 11.26
C GLY A 56 12.34 -12.86 11.33
N ASP A 57 13.33 -11.98 11.27
CA ASP A 57 13.11 -10.54 11.29
C ASP A 57 12.64 -10.01 9.93
N PRO A 58 11.72 -9.04 9.88
CA PRO A 58 11.29 -8.42 8.64
C PRO A 58 12.47 -7.82 7.87
N ARG A 59 12.48 -8.01 6.56
CA ARG A 59 13.48 -7.43 5.66
C ARG A 59 13.03 -6.05 5.22
N GLN A 60 13.87 -5.05 5.44
CA GLN A 60 13.60 -3.67 5.04
C GLN A 60 14.55 -3.24 3.93
N SER A 61 14.02 -2.51 2.95
CA SER A 61 14.79 -1.92 1.86
C SER A 61 14.29 -0.51 1.60
N THR A 62 15.21 0.39 1.26
CA THR A 62 14.91 1.79 0.98
C THR A 62 15.62 2.19 -0.29
N VAL A 63 14.90 2.77 -1.23
CA VAL A 63 15.43 3.34 -2.47
C VAL A 63 14.96 4.78 -2.64
N GLU A 64 15.75 5.61 -3.32
CA GLU A 64 15.30 6.94 -3.73
C GLU A 64 14.20 6.82 -4.79
N LEU A 65 13.23 7.74 -4.75
CA LEU A 65 12.22 7.83 -5.81
C LEU A 65 12.87 8.31 -7.10
N VAL A 66 12.57 7.63 -8.20
CA VAL A 66 13.09 7.92 -9.54
C VAL A 66 12.20 8.95 -10.23
N SER A 67 10.88 8.73 -10.22
CA SER A 67 9.92 9.63 -10.87
C SER A 67 8.87 10.19 -9.90
N GLY A 68 8.61 9.52 -8.78
CA GLY A 68 7.44 9.80 -7.93
C GLY A 68 6.15 9.19 -8.49
N GLY A 69 6.25 8.45 -9.59
CA GLY A 69 5.22 7.55 -10.09
C GLY A 69 5.43 6.15 -9.53
N ILE A 70 4.41 5.61 -8.86
CA ILE A 70 4.48 4.32 -8.14
C ILE A 70 5.01 3.17 -9.01
N GLY A 71 4.66 3.14 -10.30
CA GLY A 71 5.13 2.11 -11.22
C GLY A 71 6.65 2.10 -11.38
N ASP A 72 7.22 3.21 -11.85
CA ASP A 72 8.66 3.33 -12.09
C ASP A 72 9.47 3.15 -10.79
N ASP A 73 8.99 3.73 -9.70
CA ASP A 73 9.67 3.66 -8.40
C ASP A 73 9.70 2.21 -7.88
N LEU A 74 8.61 1.45 -8.06
CA LEU A 74 8.56 0.03 -7.69
C LEU A 74 9.41 -0.84 -8.63
N ALA A 75 9.41 -0.55 -9.92
CA ALA A 75 10.26 -1.23 -10.90
C ALA A 75 11.75 -1.03 -10.58
N ALA A 76 12.16 0.20 -10.24
CA ALA A 76 13.52 0.52 -9.82
C ALA A 76 13.91 -0.22 -8.53
N TYR A 77 13.00 -0.28 -7.54
CA TYR A 77 13.23 -1.09 -6.34
C TYR A 77 13.45 -2.57 -6.67
N LEU A 78 12.59 -3.18 -7.49
CA LEU A 78 12.70 -4.61 -7.85
C LEU A 78 14.00 -4.89 -8.59
N PHE A 79 14.44 -3.98 -9.45
CA PHE A 79 15.70 -4.09 -10.17
C PHE A 79 16.91 -3.96 -9.22
N HIS A 80 16.98 -2.92 -8.39
CA HIS A 80 18.16 -2.65 -7.57
C HIS A 80 18.25 -3.49 -6.30
N SER A 81 17.12 -3.77 -5.65
CA SER A 81 17.09 -4.44 -4.34
C SER A 81 16.81 -5.93 -4.45
N GLU A 82 15.96 -6.36 -5.40
CA GLU A 82 15.58 -7.77 -5.59
C GLU A 82 16.28 -8.40 -6.79
N GLN A 83 17.15 -7.66 -7.50
CA GLN A 83 17.87 -8.12 -8.69
C GLN A 83 16.95 -8.77 -9.74
N THR A 84 15.71 -8.28 -9.81
CA THR A 84 14.67 -8.84 -10.68
C THR A 84 14.23 -7.76 -11.66
N PRO A 85 14.71 -7.80 -12.92
CA PRO A 85 14.22 -6.91 -13.97
C PRO A 85 12.71 -6.97 -14.08
N SER A 86 12.06 -5.82 -13.91
CA SER A 86 10.61 -5.73 -13.75
C SER A 86 10.07 -4.50 -14.48
N ALA A 87 8.90 -4.65 -15.09
CA ALA A 87 8.07 -3.55 -15.55
C ALA A 87 6.78 -3.51 -14.70
N VAL A 88 6.43 -2.32 -14.22
CA VAL A 88 5.26 -2.13 -13.36
C VAL A 88 4.36 -1.08 -13.98
N PHE A 89 3.19 -1.52 -14.44
CA PHE A 89 2.14 -0.65 -14.95
C PHE A 89 1.09 -0.49 -13.86
N VAL A 90 0.80 0.75 -13.48
CA VAL A 90 -0.30 1.08 -12.58
C VAL A 90 -1.18 2.11 -13.26
N GLY A 91 -2.49 2.00 -13.06
CA GLY A 91 -3.41 2.93 -13.69
C GLY A 91 -4.76 2.97 -13.01
N GLU A 92 -5.28 4.18 -12.95
CA GLU A 92 -6.57 4.50 -12.40
C GLU A 92 -7.34 5.46 -13.33
N ARG A 93 -8.67 5.42 -13.22
CA ARG A 93 -9.56 6.43 -13.80
C ARG A 93 -10.54 6.86 -12.75
N ILE A 94 -10.51 8.15 -12.44
CA ILE A 94 -11.35 8.76 -11.42
C ILE A 94 -12.36 9.67 -12.12
N THR A 95 -13.59 9.65 -11.63
CA THR A 95 -14.67 10.51 -12.11
C THR A 95 -15.28 11.25 -10.91
N ARG A 96 -16.19 12.19 -11.17
CA ARG A 96 -16.97 12.84 -10.10
C ARG A 96 -17.81 11.85 -9.26
N LYS A 97 -18.07 10.65 -9.77
CA LYS A 97 -18.80 9.59 -9.07
C LYS A 97 -17.89 8.65 -8.27
N GLY A 98 -16.59 8.93 -8.22
CA GLY A 98 -15.57 8.09 -7.59
C GLY A 98 -14.68 7.35 -8.59
N ILE A 99 -14.00 6.31 -8.09
CA ILE A 99 -13.08 5.48 -8.86
C ILE A 99 -13.87 4.66 -9.87
N ARG A 100 -13.56 4.81 -11.16
CA ARG A 100 -14.15 4.04 -12.25
C ARG A 100 -13.39 2.74 -12.51
N CYS A 101 -12.06 2.79 -12.44
CA CYS A 101 -11.20 1.62 -12.42
C CYS A 101 -9.88 1.94 -11.73
N SER A 102 -9.24 0.92 -11.16
CA SER A 102 -7.89 0.95 -10.63
C SER A 102 -7.29 -0.44 -10.75
N GLY A 103 -6.00 -0.54 -11.08
CA GLY A 103 -5.34 -1.81 -11.29
C GLY A 103 -3.90 -1.65 -11.75
N GLY A 104 -3.22 -2.77 -11.90
CA GLY A 104 -1.84 -2.78 -12.38
C GLY A 104 -1.42 -4.13 -12.93
N VAL A 105 -0.31 -4.14 -13.66
CA VAL A 105 0.38 -5.32 -14.16
C VAL A 105 1.84 -5.24 -13.77
N LEU A 106 2.33 -6.33 -13.18
CA LEU A 106 3.74 -6.54 -12.89
C LEU A 106 4.26 -7.62 -13.85
N ALA A 107 5.22 -7.27 -14.68
CA ALA A 107 5.93 -8.21 -15.54
C ALA A 107 7.37 -8.36 -15.06
N GLN A 108 7.84 -9.59 -14.88
CA GLN A 108 9.17 -9.88 -14.33
C GLN A 108 9.88 -10.96 -15.11
N VAL A 109 11.19 -10.79 -15.31
CA VAL A 109 12.06 -11.85 -15.84
C VAL A 109 12.53 -12.72 -14.68
N LEU A 110 12.04 -13.97 -14.62
CA LEU A 110 12.48 -14.93 -13.61
C LEU A 110 13.84 -15.55 -13.98
N PRO A 111 14.62 -16.09 -13.01
CA PRO A 111 15.99 -16.56 -13.26
C PRO A 111 16.16 -17.57 -14.40
N ARG A 112 15.17 -18.43 -14.65
CA ARG A 112 15.21 -19.37 -15.79
C ARG A 112 15.04 -18.66 -17.12
N ALA A 113 14.09 -17.72 -17.21
CA ALA A 113 13.84 -16.93 -18.41
C ALA A 113 15.00 -15.97 -18.75
N ALA A 114 15.77 -15.52 -17.75
CA ALA A 114 16.96 -14.70 -17.96
C ALA A 114 18.05 -15.39 -18.80
N SER A 115 18.00 -16.72 -18.92
CA SER A 115 18.91 -17.50 -19.78
C SER A 115 18.47 -17.57 -21.26
N GLU A 116 17.31 -16.99 -21.60
CA GLU A 116 16.73 -16.97 -22.94
C GLU A 116 16.66 -15.52 -23.48
N PRO A 117 17.73 -15.00 -24.13
CA PRO A 117 17.79 -13.60 -24.55
C PRO A 117 16.61 -13.15 -25.43
N ALA A 118 16.15 -14.01 -26.34
CA ALA A 118 15.02 -13.71 -27.22
C ALA A 118 13.70 -13.46 -26.45
N LEU A 119 13.49 -14.17 -25.34
CA LEU A 119 12.31 -13.99 -24.50
C LEU A 119 12.37 -12.66 -23.73
N VAL A 120 13.56 -12.31 -23.24
CA VAL A 120 13.79 -11.03 -22.55
C VAL A 120 13.58 -9.85 -23.51
N GLU A 121 14.19 -9.89 -24.70
CA GLU A 121 14.01 -8.86 -25.74
C GLU A 121 12.55 -8.73 -26.18
N LEU A 122 11.84 -9.85 -26.30
CA LEU A 122 10.41 -9.87 -26.58
C LEU A 122 9.64 -9.14 -25.46
N LEU A 123 9.86 -9.50 -24.20
CA LEU A 123 9.17 -8.87 -23.08
C LEU A 123 9.47 -7.37 -22.98
N GLU A 124 10.72 -6.96 -23.16
CA GLU A 124 11.12 -5.54 -23.16
C GLU A 124 10.40 -4.77 -24.26
N ARG A 125 10.31 -5.34 -25.47
CA ARG A 125 9.60 -4.71 -26.59
C ARG A 125 8.11 -4.57 -26.32
N GLU A 126 7.45 -5.63 -25.82
CA GLU A 126 6.01 -5.57 -25.51
C GLU A 126 5.76 -4.57 -24.38
N CYS A 127 6.60 -4.53 -23.33
CA CYS A 127 6.52 -3.52 -22.27
C CYS A 127 6.68 -2.09 -22.82
N ALA A 128 7.63 -1.85 -23.74
CA ALA A 128 7.85 -0.54 -24.34
C ALA A 128 6.70 -0.08 -25.24
N ALA A 129 5.92 -1.02 -25.79
CA ALA A 129 4.75 -0.73 -26.61
C ALA A 129 3.49 -0.40 -25.80
N VAL A 130 3.52 -0.55 -24.47
CA VAL A 130 2.37 -0.25 -23.61
C VAL A 130 2.16 1.25 -23.49
N GLU A 131 1.16 1.76 -24.20
CA GLU A 131 0.72 3.16 -24.09
C GLU A 131 -0.68 3.26 -23.49
N GLY A 132 -0.91 4.31 -22.70
CA GLY A 132 -2.24 4.63 -22.18
C GLY A 132 -2.85 3.53 -21.32
N PHE A 133 -2.05 2.88 -20.45
CA PHE A 133 -2.45 1.74 -19.63
C PHE A 133 -3.79 1.95 -18.90
N SER A 134 -4.04 3.11 -18.28
CA SER A 134 -5.32 3.40 -17.61
C SER A 134 -6.53 3.39 -18.55
N ARG A 135 -6.35 3.71 -19.84
CA ARG A 135 -7.42 3.59 -20.86
C ARG A 135 -7.65 2.14 -21.24
N GLN A 136 -6.58 1.36 -21.39
CA GLN A 136 -6.69 -0.08 -21.66
C GLN A 136 -7.38 -0.78 -20.49
N LEU A 137 -7.00 -0.48 -19.25
CA LEU A 137 -7.64 -1.01 -18.05
C LEU A 137 -9.15 -0.73 -18.03
N GLU A 138 -9.55 0.51 -18.30
CA GLU A 138 -10.96 0.91 -18.38
C GLU A 138 -11.72 0.14 -19.47
N ALA A 139 -11.11 -0.01 -20.66
CA ALA A 139 -11.71 -0.70 -21.79
C ALA A 139 -12.01 -2.19 -21.51
N HIS A 140 -11.16 -2.84 -20.71
CA HIS A 140 -11.28 -4.27 -20.39
C HIS A 140 -12.21 -4.58 -19.21
N ARG A 141 -12.71 -3.56 -18.48
CA ARG A 141 -13.76 -3.68 -17.46
C ARG A 141 -13.52 -4.80 -16.41
N GLY A 142 -12.28 -4.96 -15.97
CA GLY A 142 -11.90 -5.96 -14.97
C GLY A 142 -11.54 -7.33 -15.52
N ASN A 143 -11.65 -7.57 -16.83
CA ASN A 143 -11.18 -8.82 -17.44
C ASN A 143 -9.65 -8.81 -17.60
N MET A 144 -8.94 -9.26 -16.56
CA MET A 144 -7.47 -9.26 -16.53
C MET A 144 -6.84 -10.21 -17.55
N ALA A 145 -7.46 -11.36 -17.82
CA ALA A 145 -6.95 -12.29 -18.83
C ALA A 145 -6.96 -11.65 -20.23
N ALA A 146 -8.05 -10.97 -20.59
CA ALA A 146 -8.13 -10.24 -21.86
C ALA A 146 -7.16 -9.06 -21.92
N LEU A 147 -6.97 -8.34 -20.81
CA LEU A 147 -5.97 -7.27 -20.73
C LEU A 147 -4.54 -7.79 -20.94
N LEU A 148 -4.16 -8.89 -20.27
CA LEU A 148 -2.85 -9.52 -20.46
C LEU A 148 -2.67 -10.02 -21.89
N GLN A 149 -3.69 -10.62 -22.49
CA GLN A 149 -3.65 -11.03 -23.89
C GLN A 149 -3.48 -9.83 -24.84
N SER A 150 -4.11 -8.70 -24.53
CA SER A 150 -3.98 -7.46 -25.32
C SER A 150 -2.60 -6.83 -25.20
N LEU A 151 -1.98 -6.88 -24.02
CA LEU A 151 -0.68 -6.24 -23.74
C LEU A 151 0.51 -7.13 -24.13
N PHE A 152 0.38 -8.44 -23.93
CA PHE A 152 1.49 -9.39 -23.97
C PHE A 152 1.14 -10.62 -24.82
N GLY A 153 0.20 -10.52 -25.76
CA GLY A 153 -0.27 -11.67 -26.54
C GLY A 153 0.81 -12.40 -27.31
N ALA A 154 1.89 -11.71 -27.72
CA ALA A 154 3.05 -12.33 -28.37
C ALA A 154 3.84 -13.28 -27.44
N LEU A 155 3.70 -13.12 -26.12
CA LEU A 155 4.28 -14.00 -25.09
C LEU A 155 3.38 -15.19 -24.74
N ASP A 156 2.15 -15.25 -25.29
CA ASP A 156 1.14 -16.28 -25.01
C ASP A 156 0.93 -16.53 -23.50
N PRO A 157 0.43 -15.53 -22.75
CA PRO A 157 0.35 -15.61 -21.29
C PRO A 157 -0.62 -16.70 -20.82
N GLN A 158 -0.08 -17.70 -20.10
CA GLN A 158 -0.88 -18.80 -19.54
C GLN A 158 -1.17 -18.57 -18.05
N PRO A 159 -2.44 -18.68 -17.59
CA PRO A 159 -2.77 -18.55 -16.17
C PRO A 159 -2.22 -19.73 -15.38
N LEU A 160 -1.42 -19.44 -14.35
CA LEU A 160 -0.84 -20.47 -13.47
C LEU A 160 -1.78 -20.88 -12.32
N ALA A 161 -2.68 -19.99 -11.91
CA ALA A 161 -3.59 -20.19 -10.80
C ALA A 161 -4.90 -19.43 -11.01
N ALA A 162 -5.93 -19.79 -10.24
CA ALA A 162 -7.17 -19.05 -10.20
C ALA A 162 -6.95 -17.64 -9.62
N PRO A 163 -7.68 -16.61 -10.10
CA PRO A 163 -7.63 -15.28 -9.52
C PRO A 163 -7.97 -15.30 -8.03
N GLN A 164 -7.18 -14.57 -7.24
CA GLN A 164 -7.45 -14.34 -5.83
C GLN A 164 -8.21 -13.02 -5.65
N PRO A 165 -9.32 -12.99 -4.89
CA PRO A 165 -9.97 -11.73 -4.53
C PRO A 165 -9.02 -10.83 -3.75
N VAL A 166 -8.98 -9.55 -4.14
CA VAL A 166 -8.27 -8.51 -3.40
C VAL A 166 -9.27 -7.46 -2.94
N GLY A 167 -9.06 -6.92 -1.75
CA GLY A 167 -10.02 -5.98 -1.17
C GLY A 167 -9.49 -5.24 0.04
N PHE A 168 -10.15 -4.13 0.35
CA PHE A 168 -9.84 -3.38 1.55
C PHE A 168 -10.09 -4.22 2.80
N HIS A 169 -9.10 -4.35 3.68
CA HIS A 169 -9.26 -5.04 4.96
C HIS A 169 -8.44 -4.35 6.06
N CYS A 170 -9.14 -3.78 7.05
CA CYS A 170 -8.51 -3.25 8.25
C CYS A 170 -8.66 -4.22 9.42
N ARG A 171 -7.54 -4.46 10.13
CA ARG A 171 -7.47 -5.36 11.30
C ARG A 171 -7.68 -4.62 12.63
N CYS A 172 -8.10 -3.35 12.61
CA CYS A 172 -8.32 -2.59 13.84
C CYS A 172 -9.49 -3.17 14.64
N THR A 173 -9.35 -3.18 15.95
CA THR A 173 -10.39 -3.62 16.88
C THR A 173 -10.28 -2.81 18.16
N VAL A 174 -11.37 -2.74 18.94
CA VAL A 174 -11.36 -2.12 20.27
C VAL A 174 -10.26 -2.73 21.15
N SER A 175 -10.02 -4.04 21.06
CA SER A 175 -8.97 -4.73 21.84
C SER A 175 -7.56 -4.29 21.45
N ARG A 176 -7.26 -4.11 20.16
CA ARG A 176 -5.98 -3.56 19.70
C ARG A 176 -5.81 -2.11 20.13
N CYS A 177 -6.89 -1.33 20.05
CA CYS A 177 -6.90 0.06 20.50
C CYS A 177 -6.61 0.16 22.00
N ARG A 178 -7.24 -0.70 22.82
CA ARG A 178 -6.95 -0.81 24.25
C ARG A 178 -5.51 -1.26 24.52
N GLY A 179 -4.96 -2.16 23.71
CA GLY A 179 -3.55 -2.57 23.78
C GLY A 179 -2.58 -1.41 23.50
N ALA A 180 -2.92 -0.51 22.58
CA ALA A 180 -2.12 0.71 22.34
C ALA A 180 -2.16 1.66 23.55
N LEU A 181 -3.31 1.84 24.19
CA LEU A 181 -3.42 2.64 25.43
C LEU A 181 -2.58 2.07 26.58
N GLN A 182 -2.30 0.75 26.60
CA GLN A 182 -1.40 0.13 27.58
C GLN A 182 0.08 0.49 27.40
N LEU A 183 0.45 1.02 26.23
CA LEU A 183 1.81 1.50 25.97
C LEU A 183 2.02 2.91 26.53
N LEU A 184 0.93 3.63 26.82
CA LEU A 184 0.96 4.93 27.50
C LEU A 184 1.21 4.75 29.00
N GLY A 185 1.85 5.74 29.60
CA GLY A 185 2.10 5.74 31.04
C GLY A 185 0.80 5.91 31.83
N ILE A 186 0.78 5.44 33.09
CA ILE A 186 -0.37 5.66 33.99
C ILE A 186 -0.70 7.15 34.11
N GLN A 187 0.34 7.99 34.21
CA GLN A 187 0.18 9.44 34.32
C GLN A 187 -0.52 10.04 33.09
N GLU A 188 -0.12 9.66 31.87
CA GLU A 188 -0.76 10.13 30.63
C GLU A 188 -2.24 9.74 30.59
N LEU A 189 -2.57 8.52 30.99
CA LEU A 189 -3.96 8.04 31.05
C LEU A 189 -4.78 8.80 32.10
N GLU A 190 -4.21 9.13 33.26
CA GLU A 190 -4.87 9.94 34.30
C GLU A 190 -5.13 11.37 33.83
N GLU A 191 -4.17 11.98 33.12
CA GLU A 191 -4.32 13.30 32.52
C GLU A 191 -5.47 13.34 31.50
N MET A 192 -5.56 12.32 30.61
CA MET A 192 -6.68 12.18 29.67
C MET A 192 -8.05 12.08 30.38
N ILE A 193 -8.12 11.33 31.49
CA ILE A 193 -9.36 11.23 32.30
C ILE A 193 -9.71 12.60 32.89
N ALA A 194 -8.74 13.33 33.42
CA ALA A 194 -8.97 14.59 34.13
C ALA A 194 -9.34 15.73 33.19
N GLN A 195 -8.72 15.81 32.01
CA GLN A 195 -8.89 16.91 31.06
C GLN A 195 -10.04 16.66 30.08
N ASP A 196 -10.11 15.45 29.52
CA ASP A 196 -11.01 15.13 28.41
C ASP A 196 -12.14 14.16 28.81
N GLY A 197 -12.10 13.62 30.03
CA GLY A 197 -13.09 12.65 30.52
C GLY A 197 -12.99 11.26 29.86
N GLY A 198 -11.97 11.02 29.03
CA GLY A 198 -11.82 9.82 28.21
C GLY A 198 -10.74 9.97 27.14
N ALA A 199 -10.81 9.12 26.12
CA ALA A 199 -9.91 9.17 24.96
C ALA A 199 -10.69 8.90 23.67
N GLU A 200 -10.31 9.58 22.59
CA GLU A 200 -10.75 9.26 21.23
C GLU A 200 -9.54 8.86 20.40
N MET A 201 -9.64 7.75 19.67
CA MET A 201 -8.59 7.28 18.77
C MET A 201 -9.16 6.92 17.42
N THR A 202 -8.62 7.54 16.39
CA THR A 202 -9.01 7.30 14.99
C THR A 202 -8.01 6.37 14.33
N CYS A 203 -8.49 5.28 13.72
CA CYS A 203 -7.61 4.40 12.96
C CYS A 203 -7.18 5.08 11.66
N HIS A 204 -5.88 5.32 11.47
CA HIS A 204 -5.35 5.94 10.24
C HIS A 204 -5.69 5.16 8.95
N PHE A 205 -5.91 3.84 9.03
CA PHE A 205 -6.19 3.03 7.85
C PHE A 205 -7.66 3.02 7.41
N CYS A 206 -8.60 3.02 8.34
CA CYS A 206 -10.04 2.90 8.02
C CYS A 206 -10.89 4.06 8.53
N ALA A 207 -10.28 5.06 9.17
CA ALA A 207 -10.93 6.20 9.80
C ALA A 207 -11.97 5.85 10.88
N GLU A 208 -12.03 4.60 11.33
CA GLU A 208 -12.92 4.19 12.43
C GLU A 208 -12.50 4.90 13.73
N VAL A 209 -13.48 5.49 14.42
CA VAL A 209 -13.27 6.28 15.63
C VAL A 209 -13.64 5.43 16.86
N TYR A 210 -12.65 5.14 17.69
CA TYR A 210 -12.80 4.41 18.93
C TYR A 210 -12.84 5.38 20.11
N ARG A 211 -13.93 5.35 20.88
CA ARG A 211 -14.09 6.18 22.09
C ARG A 211 -13.97 5.33 23.34
N PHE A 212 -13.18 5.80 24.27
CA PHE A 212 -12.97 5.19 25.58
C PHE A 212 -13.40 6.19 26.65
N SER A 213 -14.30 5.76 27.53
CA SER A 213 -14.70 6.58 28.67
C SER A 213 -13.59 6.62 29.72
N GLY A 214 -13.65 7.58 30.66
CA GLY A 214 -12.76 7.56 31.82
C GLY A 214 -12.87 6.28 32.66
N ALA A 215 -14.00 5.56 32.62
CA ALA A 215 -14.12 4.25 33.25
C ALA A 215 -13.28 3.19 32.53
N ASP A 216 -13.30 3.18 31.18
CA ASP A 216 -12.45 2.30 30.37
C ASP A 216 -10.96 2.54 30.64
N LEU A 217 -10.54 3.82 30.72
CA LEU A 217 -9.15 4.17 31.01
C LEU A 217 -8.72 3.72 32.41
N ARG A 218 -9.59 3.83 33.44
CA ARG A 218 -9.31 3.28 34.77
C ARG A 218 -9.15 1.75 34.77
N GLU A 219 -9.84 1.03 33.89
CA GLU A 219 -9.60 -0.41 33.72
C GLU A 219 -8.23 -0.69 33.12
N VAL A 220 -7.80 0.10 32.13
CA VAL A 220 -6.46 -0.01 31.55
C VAL A 220 -5.40 0.22 32.61
N ILE A 221 -5.52 1.29 33.41
CA ILE A 221 -4.61 1.60 34.52
C ILE A 221 -4.54 0.44 35.53
N ARG A 222 -5.69 -0.08 35.97
CA ARG A 222 -5.72 -1.25 36.88
C ARG A 222 -4.98 -2.46 36.30
N GLY A 223 -5.13 -2.71 34.99
CA GLY A 223 -4.43 -3.78 34.29
C GLY A 223 -2.90 -3.58 34.23
N LEU A 224 -2.44 -2.34 34.12
CA LEU A 224 -1.01 -2.00 34.16
C LEU A 224 -0.43 -2.22 35.56
N SER A 225 -1.08 -1.69 36.61
CA SER A 225 -0.62 -1.85 37.99
C SER A 225 -0.57 -3.31 38.44
N ALA A 226 -1.49 -4.16 37.97
CA ALA A 226 -1.48 -5.59 38.26
C ALA A 226 -0.32 -6.35 37.58
N ARG A 227 0.21 -5.84 36.46
CA ARG A 227 1.36 -6.43 35.76
C ARG A 227 2.69 -6.06 36.39
N THR A 228 2.81 -4.85 36.96
CA THR A 228 4.01 -4.41 37.67
C THR A 228 4.25 -5.19 38.98
N VAL A 229 3.21 -5.82 39.54
CA VAL A 229 3.26 -6.52 40.83
C VAL A 229 3.51 -8.03 40.69
N LYS A 230 3.54 -8.61 39.48
CA LYS A 230 3.91 -10.03 39.32
C LYS A 230 5.42 -10.22 39.54
N PRO A 231 5.85 -10.91 40.61
CA PRO A 231 7.26 -11.27 40.77
C PRO A 231 7.63 -12.31 39.72
N GLN A 232 8.89 -12.26 39.27
CA GLN A 232 9.53 -13.32 38.49
C GLN A 232 9.50 -14.66 39.24
#